data_AF-A0A0S7WR24-F1
#
_entry.id   AF-A0A0S7WR24-F1
#
_cell.length_a   1.000
_cell.length_b   1.000
_cell.length_c   1.000
_cell.angle_alpha   90.00
_cell.angle_beta   90.00
_cell.angle_gamma   90.00
#
_symmetry.space_group_name_H-M   'P 1'
#
loop_
_entity.id
_entity.type
_entity.pdbx_description
1 polymer ?
#
loop_
_entity_poly.entity_id
_entity_poly.type
_entity_poly.pdbx_seq_one_letter_code
_entity_poly.pdbx_strand_id
1 'polypeptide(L)'
;MRSAGSLKIYVNLGEEASRGAVIEVQTRLLAEPWIRMTTVQSHGGFPSHFMVAVKDSYQDELELVQSKIRETVRSVVKDAEPRFSVWIREERVSEDRIGPSGE
;
A
#
# COMPACT_ATOMS: atom_id res chain seq x y z
N MET A 1 -11.56 20.01 -19.74
CA MET A 1 -11.55 19.64 -18.30
C MET A 1 -10.94 18.26 -18.16
N ARG A 2 -9.72 18.14 -17.63
CA ARG A 2 -9.22 16.81 -17.25
C ARG A 2 -10.01 16.39 -16.02
N SER A 3 -10.66 15.22 -16.09
CA SER A 3 -11.21 14.60 -14.88
C SER A 3 -10.06 14.52 -13.89
N ALA A 4 -10.16 15.21 -12.74
CA ALA A 4 -9.19 15.06 -11.67
C ALA A 4 -9.38 13.64 -11.14
N GLY A 5 -8.67 12.69 -11.77
CA GLY A 5 -8.72 11.30 -11.37
C GLY A 5 -8.25 11.19 -9.93
N SER A 6 -8.98 10.42 -9.12
CA SER A 6 -8.54 10.08 -7.77
C SER A 6 -7.11 9.56 -7.81
N LEU A 7 -6.24 10.06 -6.95
CA LEU A 7 -4.89 9.53 -6.80
C LEU A 7 -4.96 8.05 -6.41
N LYS A 8 -4.36 7.20 -7.25
CA LYS A 8 -4.27 5.75 -7.04
C LYS A 8 -2.86 5.39 -6.61
N ILE A 9 -2.76 4.70 -5.49
CA ILE A 9 -1.52 4.18 -4.94
C ILE A 9 -1.59 2.67 -4.98
N TYR A 10 -0.63 2.04 -5.65
CA TYR A 10 -0.49 0.59 -5.66
C TYR A 10 0.42 0.17 -4.54
N VAL A 11 0.00 -0.83 -3.78
CA VAL A 11 0.76 -1.43 -2.69
C VAL A 11 0.93 -2.90 -3.03
N ASN A 12 2.18 -3.34 -3.18
CA ASN A 12 2.54 -4.74 -3.31
C ASN A 12 3.25 -5.13 -2.02
N LEU A 13 2.75 -6.17 -1.35
CA LEU A 13 3.33 -6.65 -0.10
C LEU A 13 4.41 -7.71 -0.31
N GLY A 14 4.65 -8.18 -1.54
CA GLY A 14 5.54 -9.30 -1.86
C GLY A 14 4.77 -10.60 -2.08
N GLU A 15 5.38 -11.55 -2.80
CA GLU A 15 4.76 -12.87 -3.06
C GLU A 15 4.67 -13.73 -1.79
N GLU A 16 5.50 -13.42 -0.80
CA GLU A 16 5.59 -14.08 0.50
C GLU A 16 4.50 -13.63 1.48
N ALA A 17 3.81 -12.52 1.16
CA ALA A 17 2.77 -11.98 2.03
C ALA A 17 1.56 -12.91 2.10
N SER A 18 1.19 -13.30 3.32
CA SER A 18 0.00 -14.13 3.54
C SER A 18 -1.30 -13.37 3.22
N ARG A 19 -2.37 -14.12 2.96
CA ARG A 19 -3.73 -13.56 2.84
C ARG A 19 -4.13 -12.71 4.05
N GLY A 20 -3.73 -13.12 5.25
CA GLY A 20 -4.01 -12.37 6.48
C GLY A 20 -3.36 -10.99 6.45
N ALA A 21 -2.09 -10.90 6.04
CA ALA A 21 -1.36 -9.64 5.99
C ALA A 21 -1.99 -8.64 5.01
N VAL A 22 -2.44 -9.10 3.83
CA VAL A 22 -3.12 -8.24 2.84
C VAL A 22 -4.42 -7.68 3.41
N ILE A 23 -5.26 -8.54 3.99
CA ILE A 23 -6.55 -8.12 4.58
C ILE A 23 -6.33 -7.14 5.73
N GLU A 24 -5.33 -7.41 6.58
CA GLU A 24 -5.03 -6.59 7.73
C GLU A 24 -4.53 -5.19 7.33
N VAL A 25 -3.57 -5.11 6.39
CA VAL A 25 -3.11 -3.82 5.86
C VAL A 25 -4.28 -3.06 5.25
N GLN A 26 -5.11 -3.69 4.42
CA GLN A 26 -6.28 -3.03 3.83
C GLN A 26 -7.26 -2.51 4.88
N THR A 27 -7.53 -3.30 5.91
CA THR A 27 -8.45 -2.92 6.99
C THR A 27 -7.93 -1.71 7.75
N ARG A 28 -6.64 -1.71 8.12
CA ARG A 28 -6.01 -0.57 8.82
C ARG A 28 -6.02 0.69 7.96
N LEU A 29 -5.71 0.54 6.68
CA LEU A 29 -5.74 1.64 5.72
C LEU A 29 -7.16 2.18 5.49
N LEU A 30 -8.19 1.33 5.40
CA LEU A 30 -9.58 1.78 5.26
C LEU A 30 -10.09 2.62 6.45
N ALA A 31 -9.45 2.51 7.62
CA ALA A 31 -9.76 3.34 8.78
C ALA A 31 -9.21 4.77 8.66
N GLU A 32 -8.29 5.01 7.73
CA GLU A 32 -7.67 6.32 7.54
C GLU A 32 -8.62 7.31 6.86
N PRO A 33 -8.71 8.56 7.34
CA PRO A 33 -9.70 9.54 6.87
C PRO A 33 -9.45 9.99 5.43
N TRP A 34 -8.24 9.81 4.90
CA TRP A 34 -7.83 10.18 3.54
C TRP A 34 -8.07 9.07 2.52
N ILE A 35 -8.43 7.85 2.94
CA ILE A 35 -8.75 6.75 2.03
C ILE A 35 -10.21 6.83 1.60
N ARG A 36 -10.42 6.67 0.29
CA ARG A 36 -11.75 6.52 -0.31
C ARG A 36 -12.13 5.05 -0.45
N MET A 37 -11.20 4.20 -0.89
CA MET A 37 -11.42 2.76 -1.00
C MET A 37 -10.10 2.00 -1.19
N THR A 38 -10.15 0.69 -0.94
CA THR A 38 -9.09 -0.26 -1.32
C THR A 38 -9.66 -1.34 -2.24
N THR A 39 -8.95 -1.65 -3.32
CA THR A 39 -9.34 -2.73 -4.24
C THR A 39 -8.20 -3.71 -4.37
N VAL A 40 -8.50 -4.97 -4.16
CA VAL A 40 -7.54 -6.04 -4.36
C VAL A 40 -7.42 -6.34 -5.86
N GLN A 41 -6.19 -6.42 -6.39
CA GLN A 41 -5.96 -6.88 -7.77
C GLN A 41 -5.39 -8.29 -7.72
N SER A 42 -6.09 -9.26 -8.31
CA SER A 42 -5.63 -10.64 -8.44
C SER A 42 -5.29 -10.90 -9.90
N HIS A 43 -4.03 -11.26 -10.14
CA HIS A 43 -3.63 -11.97 -11.35
C HIS A 43 -3.31 -13.38 -10.90
N GLY A 44 -4.20 -14.34 -11.18
CA GLY A 44 -4.01 -15.79 -10.93
C GLY A 44 -3.42 -16.17 -9.56
N GLY A 45 -4.25 -16.41 -8.56
CA GLY A 45 -3.82 -16.74 -7.19
C GLY A 45 -4.23 -15.69 -6.16
N PHE A 46 -3.90 -15.91 -4.88
CA PHE A 46 -4.23 -14.93 -3.85
C PHE A 46 -3.40 -13.65 -4.07
N PRO A 47 -4.04 -12.48 -4.10
CA PRO A 47 -3.41 -11.22 -4.50
C PRO A 47 -2.42 -10.70 -3.45
N SER A 48 -1.15 -10.62 -3.85
CA SER A 48 -0.06 -9.93 -3.11
C SER A 48 -0.14 -8.40 -3.18
N HIS A 49 -1.07 -7.87 -3.98
CA HIS A 49 -1.17 -6.46 -4.28
C HIS A 49 -2.61 -5.93 -4.19
N PHE A 50 -2.71 -4.67 -3.78
CA PHE A 50 -3.96 -3.93 -3.76
C PHE A 50 -3.71 -2.46 -4.11
N MET A 51 -4.78 -1.79 -4.52
CA MET A 51 -4.80 -0.38 -4.86
C MET A 51 -5.54 0.38 -3.75
N VAL A 52 -5.00 1.52 -3.35
CA VAL A 52 -5.62 2.52 -2.48
C VAL A 52 -6.03 3.71 -3.33
N ALA A 53 -7.28 4.15 -3.22
CA ALA A 53 -7.72 5.42 -3.78
C ALA A 53 -7.77 6.47 -2.66
N VAL A 54 -7.11 7.61 -2.89
CA VAL A 54 -7.04 8.73 -1.94
C VAL A 54 -8.12 9.76 -2.29
N LYS A 55 -8.71 10.38 -1.26
CA LYS A 55 -9.67 11.47 -1.42
C LYS A 55 -9.00 12.71 -2.02
N ASP A 56 -9.75 13.47 -2.81
CA ASP A 56 -9.22 14.62 -3.55
C ASP A 56 -8.63 15.70 -2.63
N SER A 57 -9.21 15.89 -1.43
CA SER A 57 -8.73 16.85 -0.43
C SER A 57 -7.35 16.53 0.16
N TYR A 58 -6.83 15.31 -0.04
CA TYR A 58 -5.56 14.84 0.49
C TYR A 58 -4.52 14.59 -0.63
N GLN A 59 -4.81 14.96 -1.88
CA GLN A 59 -3.87 14.74 -2.99
C GLN A 59 -2.59 15.56 -2.85
N ASP A 60 -2.66 16.74 -2.24
CA ASP A 60 -1.50 17.61 -1.99
C ASP A 60 -0.70 17.18 -0.75
N GLU A 61 -1.25 16.29 0.09
CA GLU A 61 -0.61 15.74 1.30
C GLU A 61 0.09 14.39 1.03
N LEU A 62 0.69 14.27 -0.14
CA LEU A 62 1.21 13.00 -0.66
C LEU A 62 2.26 12.35 0.27
N GLU A 63 3.11 13.16 0.90
CA GLU A 63 4.14 12.67 1.82
C GLU A 63 3.52 12.04 3.09
N LEU A 64 2.47 12.66 3.63
CA LEU A 64 1.74 12.13 4.79
C LEU A 64 1.10 10.78 4.45
N VAL A 65 0.40 10.73 3.32
CA VAL A 65 -0.24 9.51 2.80
C VAL A 65 0.78 8.39 2.62
N GLN A 66 1.90 8.67 1.95
CA GLN A 66 2.97 7.69 1.75
C GLN A 66 3.55 7.19 3.08
N SER A 67 3.81 8.11 4.02
CA SER A 67 4.34 7.78 5.34
C SER A 67 3.41 6.84 6.11
N LYS A 68 2.10 7.11 6.10
CA LYS A 68 1.10 6.28 6.77
C LYS A 68 0.91 4.91 6.13
N ILE A 69 0.95 4.83 4.80
CA ILE A 69 0.95 3.55 4.08
C ILE A 69 2.17 2.73 4.50
N ARG A 70 3.36 3.34 4.49
CA ARG A 70 4.61 2.69 4.89
C ARG A 70 4.55 2.18 6.33
N GLU A 71 4.13 3.03 7.27
CA GLU A 71 4.00 2.70 8.68
C GLU A 71 3.04 1.51 8.88
N THR A 72 1.87 1.57 8.23
CA THR A 72 0.86 0.51 8.30
C THR A 72 1.40 -0.80 7.76
N VAL A 73 1.98 -0.79 6.57
CA VAL A 73 2.57 -2.00 5.95
C VAL A 73 3.65 -2.56 6.86
N ARG A 74 4.64 -1.76 7.26
CA ARG A 74 5.72 -2.17 8.17
C ARG A 74 5.20 -2.78 9.46
N SER A 75 4.13 -2.24 10.03
CA SER A 75 3.56 -2.77 11.28
C SER A 75 2.95 -4.16 11.15
N VAL A 76 2.47 -4.53 9.96
CA VAL A 76 1.82 -5.82 9.68
C VAL A 76 2.83 -6.84 9.15
N VAL A 77 3.77 -6.40 8.31
CA VAL A 77 4.68 -7.30 7.61
C VAL A 77 5.98 -7.61 8.39
N LYS A 78 6.22 -6.92 9.52
CA LYS A 78 7.37 -7.17 10.41
C LYS A 78 7.53 -8.64 10.82
N ASP A 79 6.42 -9.37 10.93
CA ASP A 79 6.43 -10.78 11.36
C ASP A 79 6.62 -11.78 10.20
N ALA A 80 6.56 -11.33 8.94
CA ALA A 80 6.54 -12.20 7.77
C ALA A 80 7.74 -12.00 6.80
N GLU A 81 8.60 -11.00 7.04
CA GLU A 81 9.72 -10.60 6.16
C GLU A 81 9.41 -10.38 4.65
N PRO A 82 8.19 -10.02 4.20
CA PRO A 82 7.95 -9.90 2.79
C PRO A 82 8.41 -8.51 2.29
N ARG A 83 8.93 -8.47 1.07
CA ARG A 83 9.36 -7.22 0.43
C ARG A 83 8.14 -6.48 -0.06
N PHE A 84 7.94 -5.24 0.41
CA PHE A 84 6.87 -4.40 -0.11
C PHE A 84 7.38 -3.25 -0.96
N SER A 85 6.52 -2.79 -1.86
CA SER A 85 6.76 -1.60 -2.68
C SER A 85 5.46 -0.81 -2.85
N VAL A 86 5.64 0.50 -2.99
CA VAL A 86 4.56 1.46 -3.16
C VAL A 86 4.80 2.22 -4.46
N TRP A 87 3.79 2.24 -5.33
CA TRP A 87 3.80 3.00 -6.57
C TRP A 87 2.68 4.01 -6.56
N ILE A 88 2.97 5.19 -7.09
CA ILE A 88 1.99 6.26 -7.27
C ILE A 88 1.89 6.50 -8.76
N ARG A 89 0.68 6.33 -9.30
CA ARG A 89 0.46 6.35 -10.75
C ARG A 89 1.34 5.28 -11.42
N GLU A 90 2.37 5.68 -12.15
CA GLU A 90 3.30 4.80 -12.87
C GLU A 90 4.72 4.85 -12.28
N GLU A 91 4.94 5.61 -11.21
CA GLU A 91 6.24 5.82 -10.60
C GLU A 91 6.37 5.01 -9.30
N ARG A 92 7.49 4.29 -9.15
CA ARG A 92 7.82 3.58 -7.91
C ARG A 92 8.46 4.55 -6.92
N VAL A 93 7.73 4.86 -5.85
CA VAL A 93 8.15 5.87 -4.86
C VAL A 93 8.82 5.28 -3.63
N SER A 94 8.65 3.98 -3.37
CA SER A 94 9.29 3.30 -2.25
C SER A 94 9.43 1.80 -2.51
N GLU A 95 10.58 1.24 -2.15
CA GLU A 95 10.82 -0.21 -2.04
C GLU A 95 11.52 -0.45 -0.70
N ASP A 96 10.97 -1.33 0.13
CA ASP A 96 11.64 -1.75 1.36
C ASP A 96 12.28 -3.11 1.14
N ARG A 97 13.60 -3.18 1.32
CA ARG A 97 14.29 -4.44 1.58
C ARG A 97 14.24 -4.64 3.08
N ILE A 98 13.14 -5.19 3.59
CA ILE A 98 13.16 -5.77 4.93
C ILE A 98 13.89 -7.11 4.78
N GLY A 99 15.22 -7.05 4.68
CA GLY A 99 16.08 -8.20 4.96
C GLY A 99 16.38 -8.22 6.45
N PRO A 100 16.89 -9.34 7.01
CA PRO A 100 17.36 -9.33 8.38
C PRO A 100 18.37 -8.20 8.52
N SER A 101 18.17 -7.33 9.52
CA SER A 101 19.22 -6.44 10.00
C SER A 101 20.34 -7.32 10.53
N GLY A 102 21.22 -7.75 9.64
CA GLY A 102 22.43 -8.48 9.98
C GLY A 102 23.41 -7.52 10.62
N GLU A 103 23.44 -7.51 11.95
CA GLU A 103 24.69 -7.36 12.71
C GLU A 103 25.27 -8.75 12.97
#